data_AF-A0A835A5K7-F1
#
_entry.id   AF-A0A835A5K7-F1
#
_cell.length_a   1.000
_cell.length_b   1.000
_cell.length_c   1.000
_cell.angle_alpha   90.00
_cell.angle_beta   90.00
_cell.angle_gamma   90.00
#
_symmetry.space_group_name_H-M   'P 1'
#
loop_
_entity.id
_entity.type
_entity.pdbx_description
1 polymer ?
#
loop_
_entity_poly.entity_id
_entity_poly.type
_entity_poly.pdbx_seq_one_letter_code
_entity_poly.pdbx_strand_id
1 'polypeptide(L)'
;MAAPAPAAGSETPKQLLSIIRDFASEKSHGERRVCDLKRRLADARAEADAAAAELEAAKRAREAAEQELRGSQVQAAIAAKTIQALEATISRLQEEISKVASNLDELKRKGDSERDEFIGKMHEMNAKIRKFQQMASLELAEYNHSGLQPAEGQHVGEESKTVESDSILKDLADKVRKIDTEVQFLEGEYKKDLLEHDKVRQELADVQAKRVLMEAVMGEMKQLQELGGRTAELEKVHASLADELQRRYTCSGCGINNMPELEAAN
;
A
#
# COMPACT_ATOMS: atom_id res chain seq x y z
N MET A 1 49.02 97.72 55.81
CA MET A 1 48.92 96.60 56.78
C MET A 1 47.46 96.21 56.86
N ALA A 2 46.96 95.00 56.62
CA ALA A 2 47.36 93.82 55.87
C ALA A 2 46.03 93.05 55.72
N ALA A 3 45.70 92.57 54.52
CA ALA A 3 44.50 91.78 54.31
C ALA A 3 44.60 90.45 55.10
N PRO A 4 43.52 89.95 55.72
CA PRO A 4 43.59 88.66 56.39
C PRO A 4 43.65 87.56 55.34
N ALA A 5 44.69 86.74 55.43
CA ALA A 5 44.91 85.55 54.61
C ALA A 5 43.75 84.55 54.79
N PRO A 6 43.35 83.82 53.73
CA PRO A 6 42.33 82.79 53.85
C PRO A 6 42.86 81.63 54.71
N ALA A 7 42.05 81.19 55.66
CA ALA A 7 42.34 80.08 56.55
C ALA A 7 42.47 78.76 55.76
N ALA A 8 43.70 78.42 55.37
CA ALA A 8 44.08 77.21 54.64
C ALA A 8 44.03 75.91 55.49
N GLY A 9 43.09 75.79 56.44
CA GLY A 9 43.04 74.67 57.40
C GLY A 9 41.70 73.94 57.53
N SER A 10 40.64 74.33 56.80
CA SER A 10 39.29 73.78 56.99
C SER A 10 38.73 72.95 55.82
N GLU A 11 39.46 72.85 54.70
CA GLU A 11 39.01 72.11 53.51
C GLU A 11 39.34 70.62 53.55
N THR A 12 40.45 70.22 54.19
CA THR A 12 40.93 68.84 54.21
C THR A 12 39.94 67.83 54.80
N PRO A 13 39.25 68.10 55.94
CA PRO A 13 38.24 67.20 56.48
C PRO A 13 36.98 67.10 55.59
N LYS A 14 36.55 68.21 54.96
CA LYS A 14 35.37 68.23 54.08
C LYS A 14 35.63 67.45 52.79
N GLN A 15 36.84 67.57 52.25
CA GLN A 15 37.25 66.88 51.04
C GLN A 15 37.35 65.37 51.26
N LEU A 16 37.88 64.93 52.42
CA LEU A 16 37.88 63.52 52.82
C LEU A 16 36.44 62.96 52.94
N LEU A 17 35.52 63.71 53.54
CA LEU A 17 34.12 63.30 53.66
C LEU A 17 33.39 63.21 52.29
N SER A 18 33.74 64.07 51.33
CA SER A 18 33.25 63.98 49.95
C SER A 18 33.72 62.69 49.30
N ILE A 19 35.02 62.39 49.37
CA ILE A 19 35.61 61.18 48.78
C ILE A 19 34.96 59.91 49.36
N ILE A 20 34.73 59.88 50.69
CA ILE A 20 34.05 58.76 51.34
C ILE A 20 32.62 58.58 50.82
N ARG A 21 31.89 59.69 50.63
CA ARG A 21 30.53 59.66 50.08
C ARG A 21 30.51 59.20 48.62
N ASP A 22 31.43 59.71 47.81
CA ASP A 22 31.56 59.35 46.40
C ASP A 22 31.93 57.87 46.26
N PHE A 23 32.86 57.37 47.08
CA PHE A 23 33.22 55.96 47.14
C PHE A 23 32.03 55.07 47.56
N ALA A 24 31.26 55.47 48.57
CA ALA A 24 30.07 54.73 49.00
C ALA A 24 28.98 54.70 47.91
N SER A 25 28.82 55.82 47.19
CA SER A 25 27.84 55.94 46.09
C SER A 25 28.25 55.07 44.89
N GLU A 26 29.53 55.12 44.51
CA GLU A 26 30.08 54.30 43.43
C GLU A 26 30.01 52.81 43.79
N LYS A 27 30.32 52.43 45.03
CA LYS A 27 30.18 51.06 45.52
C LYS A 27 28.73 50.56 45.40
N SER A 28 27.76 51.34 45.88
CA SER A 28 26.33 50.98 45.79
C SER A 28 25.83 50.91 44.34
N HIS A 29 26.32 51.79 43.47
CA HIS A 29 26.00 51.77 42.04
C HIS A 29 26.60 50.53 41.35
N GLY A 30 27.86 50.21 41.64
CA GLY A 30 28.54 49.01 41.16
C GLY A 30 27.84 47.72 41.59
N GLU A 31 27.45 47.62 42.86
CA GLU A 31 26.68 46.48 43.39
C GLU A 31 25.35 46.30 42.66
N ARG A 32 24.58 47.39 42.47
CA ARG A 32 23.33 47.34 41.69
C ARG A 32 23.55 46.87 40.26
N ARG A 33 24.55 47.42 39.57
CA ARG A 33 24.90 47.02 38.19
C ARG A 33 25.28 45.53 38.11
N VAL A 34 26.04 45.02 39.08
CA VAL A 34 26.38 43.58 39.13
C VAL A 34 25.14 42.72 39.38
N CYS A 35 24.24 43.13 40.29
CA CYS A 35 22.98 42.43 40.52
C CYS A 35 22.09 42.41 39.26
N ASP A 36 21.96 43.53 38.55
CA ASP A 36 21.20 43.61 37.30
C ASP A 36 21.79 42.73 36.20
N LEU A 37 23.12 42.72 36.06
CA LEU A 37 23.81 41.85 35.10
C LEU A 37 23.64 40.37 35.44
N LYS A 38 23.69 39.99 36.73
CA LYS A 38 23.43 38.61 37.16
C LYS A 38 22.02 38.16 36.84
N ARG A 39 21.02 39.02 37.08
CA ARG A 39 19.62 38.76 36.72
C ARG A 39 19.47 38.55 35.21
N ARG A 40 19.97 39.49 34.40
CA ARG A 40 19.94 39.37 32.94
C ARG A 40 20.64 38.12 32.42
N LEU A 41 21.74 37.71 33.04
CA LEU A 41 22.44 36.48 32.69
C LEU A 41 21.60 35.23 33.03
N ALA A 42 20.87 35.24 34.15
CA ALA A 42 19.96 34.16 34.50
C ALA A 42 18.78 34.08 33.52
N ASP A 43 18.18 35.23 33.19
CA ASP A 43 17.09 35.32 32.22
C ASP A 43 17.54 34.79 30.84
N ALA A 44 18.69 35.24 30.34
CA ALA A 44 19.24 34.79 29.07
C ALA A 44 19.57 33.29 29.03
N ARG A 45 19.98 32.70 30.17
CA ARG A 45 20.19 31.25 30.27
C ARG A 45 18.86 30.50 30.20
N ALA A 46 17.85 30.96 30.92
CA ALA A 46 16.52 30.37 30.86
C ALA A 46 15.92 30.44 29.45
N GLU A 47 16.10 31.55 28.75
CA GLU A 47 15.69 31.70 27.34
C GLU A 47 16.46 30.76 26.41
N ALA A 48 17.77 30.58 26.62
CA ALA A 48 18.59 29.66 25.83
C ALA A 48 18.16 28.18 26.05
N ASP A 49 17.89 27.80 27.30
CA ASP A 49 17.41 26.46 27.64
C ASP A 49 16.02 26.19 27.04
N ALA A 50 15.13 27.19 27.09
CA ALA A 50 13.81 27.11 26.46
C ALA A 50 13.92 26.95 24.93
N ALA A 51 14.75 27.77 24.27
CA ALA A 51 14.99 27.68 22.84
C ALA A 51 15.62 26.33 22.44
N ALA A 52 16.51 25.78 23.26
CA ALA A 52 17.08 24.45 23.04
C ALA A 52 16.02 23.35 23.13
N ALA A 53 15.12 23.43 24.12
CA ALA A 53 14.02 22.47 24.27
C ALA A 53 13.05 22.54 23.08
N GLU A 54 12.70 23.74 22.60
CA GLU A 54 11.87 23.93 21.42
C GLU A 54 12.53 23.38 20.15
N LEU A 55 13.85 23.60 19.98
CA LEU A 55 14.60 23.05 18.85
C LEU A 55 14.57 21.51 18.83
N GLU A 56 14.79 20.87 19.99
CA GLU A 56 14.73 19.42 20.08
C GLU A 56 13.30 18.88 19.85
N ALA A 57 12.27 19.60 20.30
CA ALA A 57 10.89 19.26 19.97
C ALA A 57 10.62 19.35 18.45
N ALA A 58 11.10 20.41 17.80
CA ALA A 58 10.97 20.61 16.35
C ALA A 58 11.72 19.53 15.56
N LYS A 59 12.91 19.10 16.00
CA LYS A 59 13.66 17.99 15.38
C LYS A 59 12.88 16.69 15.44
N ARG A 60 12.34 16.33 16.61
CA ARG A 60 11.52 15.11 16.74
C ARG A 60 10.27 15.16 15.88
N ALA A 61 9.60 16.32 15.81
CA ALA A 61 8.42 16.49 14.95
C ALA A 61 8.79 16.34 13.47
N ARG A 62 9.92 16.90 13.04
CA ARG A 62 10.45 16.73 11.68
C ARG A 62 10.76 15.27 11.37
N GLU A 63 11.46 14.57 12.26
CA GLU A 63 11.80 13.15 12.08
C GLU A 63 10.55 12.28 11.95
N ALA A 64 9.51 12.55 12.75
CA ALA A 64 8.23 11.86 12.64
C ALA A 64 7.57 12.11 11.27
N ALA A 65 7.52 13.35 10.81
CA ALA A 65 6.98 13.70 9.49
C ALA A 65 7.78 13.08 8.33
N GLU A 66 9.12 13.02 8.43
CA GLU A 66 9.96 12.36 7.44
C GLU A 66 9.74 10.84 7.38
N GLN A 67 9.51 10.20 8.52
CA GLN A 67 9.17 8.76 8.57
C GLN A 67 7.81 8.49 7.92
N GLU A 68 6.81 9.32 8.20
CA GLU A 68 5.48 9.22 7.57
C GLU A 68 5.59 9.41 6.04
N LEU A 69 6.33 10.43 5.59
CA LEU A 69 6.57 10.67 4.16
C LEU A 69 7.23 9.47 3.47
N ARG A 70 8.25 8.86 4.10
CA ARG A 70 8.89 7.64 3.55
C ARG A 70 7.89 6.49 3.45
N GLY A 71 7.01 6.32 4.44
CA GLY A 71 5.92 5.36 4.40
C GLY A 71 4.99 5.58 3.20
N SER A 72 4.54 6.82 2.99
CA SER A 72 3.71 7.20 1.85
C SER A 72 4.43 6.98 0.51
N GLN A 73 5.73 7.27 0.42
CA GLN A 73 6.53 7.04 -0.79
C GLN A 73 6.62 5.56 -1.17
N VAL A 74 6.80 4.68 -0.19
CA VAL A 74 6.80 3.22 -0.44
C VAL A 74 5.43 2.76 -0.93
N GLN A 75 4.34 3.21 -0.28
CA GLN A 75 2.99 2.90 -0.74
C GLN A 75 2.72 3.38 -2.17
N ALA A 76 3.17 4.59 -2.52
CA ALA A 76 3.06 5.13 -3.87
C ALA A 76 3.84 4.30 -4.90
N ALA A 77 5.05 3.85 -4.57
CA ALA A 77 5.85 2.98 -5.45
C ALA A 77 5.18 1.62 -5.69
N ILE A 78 4.60 1.02 -4.65
CA ILE A 78 3.83 -0.23 -4.76
C ILE A 78 2.61 0.00 -5.67
N ALA A 79 1.83 1.05 -5.42
CA ALA A 79 0.66 1.38 -6.22
C ALA A 79 1.02 1.57 -7.72
N ALA A 80 2.11 2.28 -8.01
CA ALA A 80 2.60 2.46 -9.37
C ALA A 80 2.97 1.13 -10.04
N LYS A 81 3.63 0.21 -9.32
CA LYS A 81 3.95 -1.13 -9.82
C LYS A 81 2.68 -1.96 -10.07
N THR A 82 1.69 -1.88 -9.19
CA THR A 82 0.40 -2.56 -9.37
C THR A 82 -0.34 -2.04 -10.59
N ILE A 83 -0.40 -0.72 -10.79
CA ILE A 83 -1.00 -0.10 -11.98
C ILE A 83 -0.33 -0.62 -13.25
N GLN A 84 1.00 -0.61 -13.30
CA GLN A 84 1.76 -1.10 -14.46
C GLN A 84 1.45 -2.58 -14.78
N ALA A 85 1.31 -3.42 -13.75
CA ALA A 85 0.95 -4.84 -13.93
C ALA A 85 -0.49 -5.02 -14.44
N LEU A 86 -1.42 -4.20 -13.95
CA LEU A 86 -2.81 -4.20 -14.42
C LEU A 86 -2.91 -3.73 -15.88
N GLU A 87 -2.19 -2.68 -16.26
CA GLU A 87 -2.12 -2.19 -17.65
C GLU A 87 -1.58 -3.26 -18.61
N ALA A 88 -0.53 -3.99 -18.20
CA ALA A 88 0.00 -5.10 -18.98
C ALA A 88 -1.03 -6.24 -19.14
N THR A 89 -1.79 -6.54 -18.08
CA THR A 89 -2.84 -7.56 -18.12
C THR A 89 -4.00 -7.15 -19.03
N ILE A 90 -4.44 -5.89 -18.97
CA ILE A 90 -5.45 -5.33 -19.85
C ILE A 90 -5.01 -5.42 -21.31
N SER A 91 -3.76 -5.05 -21.60
CA SER A 91 -3.21 -5.13 -22.96
C SER A 91 -3.23 -6.55 -23.50
N ARG A 92 -2.79 -7.54 -22.71
CA ARG A 92 -2.84 -8.96 -23.08
C ARG A 92 -4.27 -9.42 -23.35
N LEU A 93 -5.22 -9.09 -22.47
CA LEU A 93 -6.62 -9.47 -22.67
C LEU A 93 -7.21 -8.83 -23.93
N GLN A 94 -6.85 -7.58 -24.26
CA GLN A 94 -7.28 -6.93 -25.49
C GLN A 94 -6.74 -7.63 -26.74
N GLU A 95 -5.50 -8.10 -26.71
CA GLU A 95 -4.91 -8.90 -27.80
C GLU A 95 -5.65 -10.23 -27.98
N GLU A 96 -5.94 -10.93 -26.87
CA GLU A 96 -6.71 -12.19 -26.88
C GLU A 96 -8.12 -11.98 -27.44
N ILE A 97 -8.84 -10.94 -26.99
CA ILE A 97 -10.16 -10.57 -27.51
C ILE A 97 -10.09 -10.29 -29.01
N SER A 98 -9.08 -9.54 -29.47
CA SER A 98 -8.90 -9.22 -30.89
C SER A 98 -8.64 -10.48 -31.72
N LYS A 99 -7.83 -11.41 -31.20
CA LYS A 99 -7.56 -12.69 -31.85
C LYS A 99 -8.82 -13.56 -31.94
N VAL A 100 -9.58 -13.67 -30.85
CA VAL A 100 -10.84 -14.43 -30.81
C VAL A 100 -11.85 -13.83 -31.78
N ALA A 101 -11.96 -12.50 -31.84
CA ALA A 101 -12.83 -11.81 -32.79
C ALA A 101 -12.46 -12.13 -34.26
N SER A 102 -11.17 -12.06 -34.61
CA SER A 102 -10.69 -12.43 -35.95
C SER A 102 -10.99 -13.89 -36.30
N ASN A 103 -10.78 -14.82 -35.36
CA ASN A 103 -11.07 -16.24 -35.57
C ASN A 103 -12.58 -16.47 -35.79
N LEU A 104 -13.43 -15.76 -35.04
CA LEU A 104 -14.89 -15.84 -35.18
C LEU A 104 -15.33 -15.36 -36.57
N ASP A 105 -14.77 -14.26 -37.07
CA ASP A 105 -15.08 -13.74 -38.40
C ASP A 105 -14.60 -14.67 -39.51
N GLU A 106 -13.46 -15.34 -39.34
CA GLU A 106 -13.00 -16.37 -40.25
C GLU A 106 -13.94 -17.58 -40.28
N LEU A 107 -14.36 -18.07 -39.11
CA LEU A 107 -15.32 -19.16 -38.99
C LEU A 107 -16.67 -18.82 -39.62
N LYS A 108 -17.17 -17.59 -39.42
CA LYS A 108 -18.40 -17.11 -40.07
C LYS A 108 -18.27 -17.16 -41.59
N ARG A 109 -17.20 -16.58 -42.16
CA ARG A 109 -16.95 -16.59 -43.61
C ARG A 109 -16.88 -18.02 -44.16
N LYS A 110 -16.22 -18.92 -43.44
CA LYS A 110 -16.14 -20.33 -43.82
C LYS A 110 -17.52 -20.99 -43.80
N GLY A 111 -18.27 -20.82 -42.71
CA GLY A 111 -19.62 -21.36 -42.59
C GLY A 111 -20.58 -20.82 -43.66
N ASP A 112 -20.49 -19.53 -43.99
CA ASP A 112 -21.24 -18.93 -45.09
C ASP A 112 -20.88 -19.59 -46.44
N SER A 113 -19.59 -19.76 -46.72
CA SER A 113 -19.14 -20.41 -47.97
C SER A 113 -19.60 -21.88 -48.09
N GLU A 114 -19.52 -22.65 -46.99
CA GLU A 114 -19.95 -24.06 -46.97
C GLU A 114 -21.47 -24.19 -47.12
N ARG A 115 -22.22 -23.29 -46.48
CA ARG A 115 -23.68 -23.22 -46.62
C ARG A 115 -24.07 -22.90 -48.06
N ASP A 116 -23.44 -21.91 -48.67
CA ASP A 116 -23.74 -21.50 -50.04
C ASP A 116 -23.38 -22.60 -51.05
N GLU A 117 -22.26 -23.31 -50.84
CA GLU A 117 -21.89 -24.49 -51.63
C GLU A 117 -22.94 -25.61 -51.52
N PHE A 118 -23.40 -25.92 -50.30
CA PHE A 118 -24.44 -26.90 -50.07
C PHE A 118 -25.75 -26.53 -50.76
N ILE A 119 -26.20 -25.28 -50.62
CA ILE A 119 -27.40 -24.77 -51.29
C ILE A 119 -27.27 -24.91 -52.82
N GLY A 120 -26.09 -24.58 -53.37
CA GLY A 120 -25.79 -24.77 -54.79
C GLY A 120 -25.94 -26.22 -55.25
N LYS A 121 -25.35 -27.17 -54.51
CA LYS A 121 -25.47 -28.62 -54.78
C LYS A 121 -26.92 -29.10 -54.71
N MET A 122 -27.69 -28.62 -53.73
CA MET A 122 -29.11 -28.96 -53.59
C MET A 122 -29.93 -28.43 -54.78
N HIS A 123 -29.66 -27.21 -55.24
CA HIS A 123 -30.33 -26.68 -56.45
C HIS A 123 -29.97 -27.49 -57.70
N GLU A 124 -28.71 -27.88 -57.87
CA GLU A 124 -28.29 -28.72 -58.99
C GLU A 124 -28.99 -30.09 -58.98
N MET A 125 -29.03 -30.74 -57.82
CA MET A 125 -29.73 -32.01 -57.65
C MET A 125 -31.24 -31.87 -57.95
N ASN A 126 -31.89 -30.85 -57.42
CA ASN A 126 -33.29 -30.57 -57.71
C ASN A 126 -33.54 -30.34 -59.21
N ALA A 127 -32.62 -29.67 -59.91
CA ALA A 127 -32.70 -29.52 -61.36
C ALA A 127 -32.58 -30.87 -62.09
N LYS A 128 -31.69 -31.77 -61.64
CA LYS A 128 -31.55 -33.13 -62.20
C LYS A 128 -32.81 -33.97 -61.97
N ILE A 129 -33.42 -33.92 -60.77
CA ILE A 129 -34.67 -34.61 -60.45
C ILE A 129 -35.79 -34.16 -61.39
N ARG A 130 -35.98 -32.84 -61.56
CA ARG A 130 -37.01 -32.31 -62.47
C ARG A 130 -36.80 -32.77 -63.91
N LYS A 131 -35.56 -32.76 -64.41
CA LYS A 131 -35.23 -33.28 -65.75
C LYS A 131 -35.58 -34.77 -65.88
N PHE A 132 -35.21 -35.57 -64.89
CA PHE A 132 -35.53 -37.00 -64.87
C PHE A 132 -37.04 -37.23 -64.89
N GLN A 133 -37.80 -36.52 -64.05
CA GLN A 133 -39.26 -36.60 -64.01
C GLN A 133 -39.91 -36.20 -65.35
N GLN A 134 -39.37 -35.19 -66.04
CA GLN A 134 -39.82 -34.79 -67.38
C GLN A 134 -39.56 -35.89 -68.42
N MET A 135 -38.36 -36.48 -68.43
CA MET A 135 -38.03 -37.58 -69.35
C MET A 135 -38.91 -38.80 -69.11
N ALA A 136 -39.08 -39.21 -67.84
CA ALA A 136 -39.96 -40.32 -67.49
C ALA A 136 -41.42 -40.07 -67.91
N SER A 137 -41.88 -38.82 -67.78
CA SER A 137 -43.24 -38.44 -68.20
C SER A 137 -43.40 -38.47 -69.73
N LEU A 138 -42.38 -38.06 -70.49
CA LEU A 138 -42.37 -38.17 -71.96
C LEU A 138 -42.38 -39.64 -72.41
N GLU A 139 -41.55 -40.48 -71.80
CA GLU A 139 -41.44 -41.91 -72.11
C GLU A 139 -42.75 -42.67 -71.80
N LEU A 140 -43.42 -42.33 -70.68
CA LEU A 140 -44.76 -42.83 -70.36
C LEU A 140 -45.84 -42.31 -71.32
N ALA A 141 -45.73 -41.06 -71.79
CA ALA A 141 -46.67 -40.52 -72.79
C ALA A 141 -46.50 -41.20 -74.16
N GLU A 142 -45.28 -41.51 -74.57
CA GLU A 142 -44.97 -42.30 -75.76
C GLU A 142 -45.46 -43.75 -75.65
N TYR A 143 -45.36 -44.37 -74.46
CA TYR A 143 -45.89 -45.71 -74.18
C TYR A 143 -47.43 -45.76 -74.20
N ASN A 144 -48.10 -44.73 -73.69
CA ASN A 144 -49.57 -44.65 -73.65
C ASN A 144 -50.23 -44.37 -75.02
N HIS A 145 -49.45 -44.18 -76.09
CA HIS A 145 -49.95 -44.24 -77.47
C HIS A 145 -50.09 -45.67 -78.02
N SER A 146 -49.69 -46.69 -77.24
CA SER A 146 -49.96 -48.10 -77.53
C SER A 146 -50.65 -48.76 -76.33
N GLY A 147 -51.99 -48.69 -76.37
CA GLY A 147 -52.97 -49.51 -75.65
C GLY A 147 -52.57 -50.23 -74.37
N LEU A 148 -53.18 -49.84 -73.24
CA LEU A 148 -54.20 -50.62 -72.51
C LEU A 148 -54.47 -49.97 -71.15
N GLN A 149 -55.75 -49.96 -70.75
CA GLN A 149 -56.19 -49.61 -69.39
C GLN A 149 -55.63 -50.60 -68.36
N PRO A 150 -55.31 -50.12 -67.15
CA PRO A 150 -55.36 -50.98 -65.97
C PRO A 150 -56.35 -50.46 -64.93
N ALA A 151 -57.05 -51.44 -64.36
CA ALA A 151 -58.01 -51.33 -63.30
C ALA A 151 -57.36 -51.06 -61.92
N GLU A 152 -58.17 -50.42 -61.09
CA GLU A 152 -58.33 -50.54 -59.63
C GLU A 152 -57.20 -51.16 -58.79
N GLY A 153 -56.80 -50.41 -57.78
CA GLY A 153 -56.15 -50.94 -56.59
C GLY A 153 -55.60 -49.84 -55.71
N GLN A 154 -56.42 -49.28 -54.81
CA GLN A 154 -55.94 -48.36 -53.77
C GLN A 154 -56.20 -48.94 -52.39
N HIS A 155 -55.17 -49.60 -51.87
CA HIS A 155 -54.93 -49.76 -50.45
C HIS A 155 -53.73 -48.85 -50.15
N VAL A 156 -53.88 -47.82 -49.33
CA VAL A 156 -52.74 -47.14 -48.70
C VAL A 156 -53.10 -46.91 -47.26
N GLY A 157 -52.40 -47.66 -46.41
CA GLY A 157 -52.43 -47.54 -44.97
C GLY A 157 -51.91 -46.18 -44.52
N GLU A 158 -52.59 -45.70 -43.51
CA GLU A 158 -52.30 -44.52 -42.73
C GLU A 158 -51.12 -44.83 -41.78
N GLU A 159 -49.88 -44.58 -42.21
CA GLU A 159 -48.71 -44.62 -41.32
C GLU A 159 -47.74 -43.50 -41.68
N SER A 160 -47.91 -42.32 -41.07
CA SER A 160 -46.83 -41.31 -41.02
C SER A 160 -47.07 -40.28 -39.93
N LYS A 161 -46.84 -40.66 -38.67
CA LYS A 161 -46.64 -39.70 -37.56
C LYS A 161 -45.55 -40.10 -36.55
N THR A 162 -44.95 -41.29 -36.68
CA THR A 162 -43.98 -41.83 -35.69
C THR A 162 -42.51 -41.56 -36.05
N VAL A 163 -42.17 -41.33 -37.32
CA VAL A 163 -40.77 -41.16 -37.76
C VAL A 163 -40.22 -39.75 -37.46
N GLU A 164 -41.09 -38.74 -37.46
CA GLU A 164 -40.70 -37.35 -37.15
C GLU A 164 -40.44 -37.13 -35.65
N SER A 165 -41.19 -37.82 -34.78
CA SER A 165 -40.99 -37.76 -33.33
C SER A 165 -39.68 -38.42 -32.87
N ASP A 166 -39.26 -39.52 -33.50
CA ASP A 166 -38.01 -40.22 -33.13
C ASP A 166 -36.76 -39.42 -33.49
N SER A 167 -36.79 -38.70 -34.62
CA SER A 167 -35.72 -37.77 -35.00
C SER A 167 -35.60 -36.62 -34.00
N ILE A 168 -36.72 -36.03 -33.59
CA ILE A 168 -36.75 -34.92 -32.63
C ILE A 168 -36.28 -35.39 -31.24
N LEU A 169 -36.71 -36.58 -30.80
CA LEU A 169 -36.30 -37.18 -29.53
C LEU A 169 -34.78 -37.44 -29.49
N LYS A 170 -34.21 -37.88 -30.62
CA LYS A 170 -32.77 -38.14 -30.71
C LYS A 170 -31.94 -36.85 -30.63
N ASP A 171 -32.35 -35.82 -31.38
CA ASP A 171 -31.72 -34.48 -31.32
C ASP A 171 -31.81 -33.87 -29.91
N LEU A 172 -32.95 -34.06 -29.23
CA LEU A 172 -33.13 -33.59 -27.86
C LEU A 172 -32.22 -34.35 -26.89
N ALA A 173 -32.09 -35.67 -27.05
CA ALA A 173 -31.19 -36.49 -26.24
C ALA A 173 -29.72 -36.11 -26.43
N ASP A 174 -29.30 -35.75 -27.64
CA ASP A 174 -27.94 -35.26 -27.92
C ASP A 174 -27.68 -33.90 -27.28
N LYS A 175 -28.65 -32.98 -27.34
CA LYS A 175 -28.55 -31.67 -26.67
C LYS A 175 -28.46 -31.82 -25.15
N VAL A 176 -29.28 -32.70 -24.56
CA VAL A 176 -29.25 -32.98 -23.12
C VAL A 176 -27.89 -33.55 -22.73
N ARG A 177 -27.33 -34.51 -23.49
CA ARG A 177 -25.98 -35.03 -23.25
C ARG A 177 -24.91 -33.94 -23.30
N LYS A 178 -24.97 -33.04 -24.29
CA LYS A 178 -24.02 -31.95 -24.41
C LYS A 178 -24.10 -31.00 -23.22
N ILE A 179 -25.30 -30.61 -22.81
CA ILE A 179 -25.52 -29.77 -21.64
C ILE A 179 -24.99 -30.47 -20.39
N ASP A 180 -25.25 -31.77 -20.22
CA ASP A 180 -24.77 -32.54 -19.07
C ASP A 180 -23.23 -32.54 -18.98
N THR A 181 -22.53 -32.71 -20.12
CA THR A 181 -21.06 -32.63 -20.13
C THR A 181 -20.52 -31.24 -19.80
N GLU A 182 -21.22 -30.19 -20.24
CA GLU A 182 -20.84 -28.80 -19.98
C GLU A 182 -21.08 -28.43 -18.51
N VAL A 183 -22.19 -28.87 -17.92
CA VAL A 183 -22.49 -28.72 -16.50
C VAL A 183 -21.45 -29.42 -15.64
N GLN A 184 -21.10 -30.68 -15.94
CA GLN A 184 -20.08 -31.40 -15.18
C GLN A 184 -18.71 -30.72 -15.24
N PHE A 185 -18.35 -30.15 -16.39
CA PHE A 185 -17.11 -29.40 -16.54
C PHE A 185 -17.12 -28.14 -15.67
N LEU A 186 -18.18 -27.33 -15.75
CA LEU A 186 -18.33 -26.09 -14.96
C LEU A 186 -18.40 -26.35 -13.46
N GLU A 187 -19.08 -27.41 -13.03
CA GLU A 187 -19.10 -27.84 -11.62
C GLU A 187 -17.70 -28.23 -11.12
N GLY A 188 -16.87 -28.81 -12.00
CA GLY A 188 -15.47 -29.11 -11.72
C GLY A 188 -14.64 -27.86 -11.51
N GLU A 189 -14.76 -26.87 -12.41
CA GLU A 189 -14.08 -25.58 -12.28
C GLU A 189 -14.52 -24.83 -11.02
N TYR A 190 -15.84 -24.76 -10.77
CA TYR A 190 -16.38 -24.10 -9.58
C TYR A 190 -15.86 -24.70 -8.27
N LYS A 191 -15.74 -26.04 -8.19
CA LYS A 191 -15.16 -26.70 -7.01
C LYS A 191 -13.68 -26.36 -6.83
N LYS A 192 -12.94 -26.22 -7.92
CA LYS A 192 -11.53 -25.82 -7.87
C LYS A 192 -11.39 -24.37 -7.39
N ASP A 193 -12.20 -23.47 -7.93
CA ASP A 193 -12.24 -22.06 -7.53
C ASP A 193 -12.59 -21.91 -6.04
N LEU A 194 -13.52 -22.72 -5.53
CA LEU A 194 -13.89 -22.72 -4.12
C LEU A 194 -12.70 -23.08 -3.22
N LEU A 195 -11.91 -24.09 -3.61
CA LEU A 195 -10.70 -24.49 -2.88
C LEU A 195 -9.61 -23.41 -2.92
N GLU A 196 -9.42 -22.78 -4.08
CA GLU A 196 -8.46 -21.67 -4.22
C GLU A 196 -8.89 -20.46 -3.38
N HIS A 197 -10.17 -20.13 -3.38
CA HIS A 197 -10.73 -19.06 -2.56
C HIS A 197 -10.53 -19.32 -1.05
N ASP A 198 -10.79 -20.54 -0.58
CA ASP A 198 -10.57 -20.91 0.82
C ASP A 198 -9.09 -20.83 1.21
N LYS A 199 -8.18 -21.23 0.30
CA LYS A 199 -6.74 -21.09 0.49
C LYS A 199 -6.33 -19.62 0.62
N VAL A 200 -6.83 -18.75 -0.26
CA VAL A 200 -6.56 -17.29 -0.19
C VAL A 200 -7.10 -16.68 1.09
N ARG A 201 -8.29 -17.11 1.56
CA ARG A 201 -8.83 -16.68 2.86
C ARG A 201 -7.91 -17.05 4.02
N GLN A 202 -7.36 -18.26 4.03
CA GLN A 202 -6.43 -18.70 5.06
C GLN A 202 -5.13 -17.89 5.02
N GLU A 203 -4.55 -17.70 3.84
CA GLU A 203 -3.33 -16.89 3.67
C GLU A 203 -3.54 -15.44 4.12
N LEU A 204 -4.72 -14.86 3.86
CA LEU A 204 -5.07 -13.53 4.33
C LEU A 204 -5.12 -13.46 5.86
N ALA A 205 -5.73 -14.45 6.52
CA ALA A 205 -5.79 -14.53 7.98
C ALA A 205 -4.37 -14.64 8.59
N ASP A 206 -3.51 -15.44 7.98
CA ASP A 206 -2.12 -15.60 8.43
C ASP A 206 -1.32 -14.30 8.29
N VAL A 207 -1.51 -13.57 7.19
CA VAL A 207 -0.87 -12.26 6.96
C VAL A 207 -1.38 -11.21 7.95
N GLN A 208 -2.68 -11.21 8.26
CA GLN A 208 -3.26 -10.32 9.26
C GLN A 208 -2.70 -10.61 10.66
N ALA A 209 -2.57 -11.88 11.05
CA ALA A 209 -1.96 -12.27 12.32
C ALA A 209 -0.49 -11.81 12.40
N LYS A 210 0.29 -12.00 11.33
CA LYS A 210 1.68 -11.53 11.24
C LYS A 210 1.80 -10.02 11.36
N ARG A 211 0.86 -9.26 10.77
CA ARG A 211 0.83 -7.80 10.88
C ARG A 211 0.66 -7.36 12.33
N VAL A 212 -0.34 -7.91 13.04
CA VAL A 212 -0.60 -7.58 14.44
C VAL A 212 0.64 -7.86 15.30
N LEU A 213 1.31 -8.99 15.06
CA LEU A 213 2.56 -9.32 15.76
C LEU A 213 3.67 -8.30 15.45
N MET A 214 3.85 -7.93 14.19
CA MET A 214 4.86 -6.94 13.80
C MET A 214 4.60 -5.57 14.46
N GLU A 215 3.34 -5.13 14.50
CA GLU A 215 2.96 -3.87 15.17
C GLU A 215 3.27 -3.91 16.66
N ALA A 216 3.02 -5.03 17.34
CA ALA A 216 3.40 -5.22 18.73
C ALA A 216 4.93 -5.17 18.94
N VAL A 217 5.70 -5.89 18.11
CA VAL A 217 7.18 -5.90 18.16
C VAL A 217 7.75 -4.50 17.93
N MET A 218 7.20 -3.75 16.98
CA MET A 218 7.60 -2.35 16.74
C MET A 218 7.32 -1.47 17.97
N GLY A 219 6.19 -1.68 18.64
CA GLY A 219 5.86 -1.00 19.89
C GLY A 219 6.87 -1.29 21.01
N GLU A 220 7.20 -2.57 21.22
CA GLU A 220 8.20 -2.98 22.21
C GLU A 220 9.60 -2.46 21.87
N MET A 221 10.02 -2.49 20.60
CA MET A 221 11.31 -1.93 20.17
C MET A 221 11.43 -0.45 20.49
N LYS A 222 10.34 0.32 20.30
CA LYS A 222 10.32 1.74 20.64
C LYS A 222 10.49 1.97 22.14
N GLN A 223 9.78 1.21 22.97
CA GLN A 223 9.94 1.26 24.42
C GLN A 223 11.37 0.91 24.84
N LEU A 224 11.97 -0.11 24.22
CA LEU A 224 13.33 -0.53 24.51
C LEU A 224 14.37 0.54 24.14
N GLN A 225 14.16 1.25 23.02
CA GLN A 225 14.98 2.38 22.63
C GLN A 225 14.87 3.55 23.62
N GLU A 226 13.66 3.87 24.09
CA GLU A 226 13.43 4.91 25.10
C GLU A 226 14.10 4.55 26.44
N LEU A 227 13.99 3.30 26.88
CA LEU A 227 14.67 2.80 28.08
C LEU A 227 16.20 2.89 27.93
N GLY A 228 16.75 2.49 26.78
CA GLY A 228 18.17 2.63 26.49
C GLY A 228 18.67 4.07 26.60
N GLY A 229 17.88 5.03 26.12
CA GLY A 229 18.17 6.46 26.28
C GLY A 229 18.21 6.90 27.75
N ARG A 230 17.22 6.51 28.55
CA ARG A 230 17.17 6.82 29.99
C ARG A 230 18.34 6.20 30.76
N THR A 231 18.72 4.97 30.43
CA THR A 231 19.88 4.29 31.05
C THR A 231 21.16 5.06 30.75
N ALA A 232 21.38 5.47 29.50
CA ALA A 232 22.57 6.24 29.12
C ALA A 232 22.63 7.63 29.81
N GLU A 233 21.48 8.28 29.99
CA GLU A 233 21.39 9.52 30.78
C GLU A 233 21.75 9.27 32.25
N LEU A 234 21.22 8.20 32.84
CA LEU A 234 21.53 7.83 34.22
C LEU A 234 23.01 7.53 34.41
N GLU A 235 23.65 6.81 33.48
CA GLU A 235 25.09 6.54 33.50
C GLU A 235 25.92 7.83 33.48
N LYS A 236 25.53 8.84 32.67
CA LYS A 236 26.19 10.15 32.66
C LYS A 236 26.07 10.88 34.00
N VAL A 237 24.89 10.82 34.63
CA VAL A 237 24.67 11.40 35.95
C VAL A 237 25.54 10.70 37.00
N HIS A 238 25.58 9.37 36.97
CA HIS A 238 26.44 8.58 37.87
C HIS A 238 27.92 8.92 37.69
N ALA A 239 28.42 8.99 36.45
CA ALA A 239 29.81 9.36 36.17
C ALA A 239 30.12 10.79 36.68
N SER A 240 29.23 11.74 36.42
CA SER A 240 29.39 13.13 36.89
C SER A 240 29.41 13.22 38.41
N LEU A 241 28.56 12.44 39.09
CA LEU A 241 28.52 12.38 40.55
C LEU A 241 29.80 11.75 41.12
N ALA A 242 30.31 10.69 40.50
CA ALA A 242 31.58 10.06 40.87
C ALA A 242 32.75 11.05 40.74
N ASP A 243 32.82 11.80 39.65
CA ASP A 243 33.83 12.84 39.43
C ASP A 243 33.75 13.97 40.49
N GLU A 244 32.53 14.42 40.81
CA GLU A 244 32.29 15.45 41.82
C GLU A 244 32.69 14.97 43.21
N LEU A 245 32.35 13.74 43.58
CA LEU A 245 32.81 13.12 44.82
C LEU A 245 34.34 13.06 44.85
N GLN A 246 34.98 12.56 43.80
CA GLN A 246 36.43 12.51 43.72
C GLN A 246 37.08 13.89 43.91
N ARG A 247 36.53 14.95 43.31
CA ARG A 247 37.01 16.33 43.52
C ARG A 247 36.87 16.79 44.97
N ARG A 248 35.75 16.51 45.63
CA ARG A 248 35.50 16.94 47.02
C ARG A 248 36.42 16.27 48.04
N TYR A 249 36.77 15.01 47.80
CA TYR A 249 37.59 14.23 48.71
C TYR A 249 39.09 14.28 48.39
N THR A 250 39.51 14.94 47.31
CA THR A 250 40.92 15.13 46.99
C THR A 250 41.49 16.37 47.69
N CYS A 251 42.54 16.20 48.50
CA CYS A 251 43.22 17.30 49.17
C CYS A 251 43.95 18.20 48.16
N SER A 252 43.67 19.51 48.19
CA SER A 252 44.27 20.49 47.26
C SER A 252 45.77 20.73 47.48
N GLY A 253 46.32 20.38 48.64
CA GLY A 253 47.74 20.57 48.97
C GLY A 253 48.66 19.42 48.54
N CYS A 254 48.17 18.17 48.59
CA CYS A 254 48.98 16.98 48.30
C CYS A 254 48.39 16.04 47.24
N GLY A 255 47.17 16.29 46.76
CA GLY A 255 46.51 15.49 45.71
C GLY A 255 46.05 14.10 46.16
N ILE A 256 46.17 13.76 47.44
CA ILE A 256 45.69 12.49 47.98
C ILE A 256 44.15 12.52 48.07
N ASN A 257 43.51 11.46 47.59
CA ASN A 257 42.08 11.25 47.73
C ASN A 257 41.79 10.64 49.11
N ASN A 258 41.07 11.37 49.96
CA ASN A 258 40.72 10.98 51.33
C ASN A 258 39.46 10.09 51.39
N MET A 259 38.87 9.74 50.24
CA MET A 259 37.69 8.85 50.17
C MET A 259 37.90 7.42 50.73
N PRO A 260 39.08 6.77 50.60
CA PRO A 260 39.27 5.40 51.11
C PRO A 260 39.16 5.26 52.63
N GLU A 261 39.31 6.35 53.40
CA GLU A 261 39.24 6.29 54.87
C GLU A 261 37.80 6.20 55.42
N LEU A 262 36.77 6.44 54.60
CA LEU A 262 35.36 6.27 55.00
C LEU A 262 34.83 4.85 54.77
N GLU A 263 35.43 4.06 53.89
CA GLU A 263 35.05 2.64 53.70
C GLU A 263 35.66 1.72 54.76
N ALA A 264 36.68 2.17 55.49
CA ALA A 264 37.31 1.42 56.59
C ALA A 264 36.62 1.59 57.97
N ALA A 265 35.50 2.31 58.04
CA ALA A 265 34.76 2.60 59.27
C ALA A 265 33.39 1.88 59.38
N ASN A 266 33.15 0.85 58.55
CA ASN A 266 32.06 -0.12 58.72
C ASN A 266 32.60 -1.55 58.79
#